data_AF-A0A0F9HBC8-F1
#
_entry.id   AF-A0A0F9HBC8-F1
#
_cell.length_a   1.000
_cell.length_b   1.000
_cell.length_c   1.000
_cell.angle_alpha   90.00
_cell.angle_beta   90.00
_cell.angle_gamma   90.00
#
_symmetry.space_group_name_H-M   'P 1'
#
loop_
_entity.id
_entity.type
_entity.pdbx_description
1 polymer ?
#
loop_
_entity_poly.entity_id
_entity_poly.type
_entity_poly.pdbx_seq_one_letter_code
_entity_poly.pdbx_strand_id
1 'polypeptide(L)'
;DESGQREMARAMGVPVAKIHQKVASLHEFNPMLGHRGCRLCISYPEILEMQVTAILEAAVDCIRRGVKVLPEIMIPLVGLVSELKDMRELVISVAEQVQKEQKVKVAYTVGTMIELPRACITADEIAEYADFYSFGTNDLTQTTYGLSRDDSGRFLPHYVEYGLLKEDPFISIDQEGVGELMKMAVKKGRSVKADMKIGICGEHGGEPKSVVFCHDIGLDYVSCSPFRVPIARFAAAQAALSER
;
A
#
# COMPACT_ATOMS: atom_id res chain seq x y z
N ASP A 1 -15.66 -22.20 -1.25
CA ASP A 1 -16.92 -22.96 -1.38
C ASP A 1 -16.79 -24.27 -0.58
N GLU A 2 -17.81 -25.13 -0.55
CA GLU A 2 -17.75 -26.40 0.21
C GLU A 2 -16.75 -27.39 -0.41
N SER A 3 -16.65 -27.41 -1.74
CA SER A 3 -15.72 -28.27 -2.47
C SER A 3 -14.27 -28.00 -2.05
N GLY A 4 -13.86 -26.73 -2.05
CA GLY A 4 -12.51 -26.34 -1.64
C GLY A 4 -12.22 -26.63 -0.17
N GLN A 5 -13.20 -26.49 0.73
CA GLN A 5 -13.02 -26.83 2.14
C GLN A 5 -12.80 -28.34 2.36
N ARG A 6 -13.51 -29.21 1.62
CA ARG A 6 -13.29 -30.66 1.65
C ARG A 6 -11.94 -31.06 1.08
N GLU A 7 -11.51 -30.41 0.00
CA GLU A 7 -10.19 -30.60 -0.59
C GLU A 7 -9.08 -30.24 0.40
N MET A 8 -9.17 -29.08 1.04
CA MET A 8 -8.22 -28.63 2.06
C MET A 8 -8.16 -29.59 3.25
N ALA A 9 -9.30 -30.08 3.73
CA ALA A 9 -9.35 -31.06 4.81
C ALA A 9 -8.58 -32.35 4.48
N ARG A 10 -8.74 -32.86 3.24
CA ARG A 10 -7.99 -34.03 2.75
C ARG A 10 -6.48 -33.74 2.66
N ALA A 11 -6.10 -32.61 2.08
CA ALA A 11 -4.69 -32.24 1.92
C ALA A 11 -3.97 -32.09 3.27
N MET A 12 -4.65 -31.56 4.29
CA MET A 12 -4.10 -31.36 5.63
C MET A 12 -4.24 -32.58 6.55
N GLY A 13 -4.96 -33.64 6.13
CA GLY A 13 -5.22 -34.81 6.96
C GLY A 13 -6.06 -34.53 8.20
N VAL A 14 -6.98 -33.56 8.14
CA VAL A 14 -7.85 -33.17 9.28
C VAL A 14 -9.33 -33.37 8.96
N PRO A 15 -10.21 -33.51 9.97
CA PRO A 15 -11.64 -33.56 9.75
C PRO A 15 -12.17 -32.28 9.10
N VAL A 16 -13.10 -32.40 8.14
CA VAL A 16 -13.70 -31.25 7.43
C VAL A 16 -14.37 -30.25 8.39
N ALA A 17 -14.92 -30.73 9.51
CA ALA A 17 -15.51 -29.87 10.53
C ALA A 17 -14.50 -28.86 11.12
N LYS A 18 -13.21 -29.23 11.22
CA LYS A 18 -12.15 -28.32 11.67
C LYS A 18 -11.93 -27.18 10.67
N ILE A 19 -11.98 -27.49 9.37
CA ILE A 19 -11.89 -26.49 8.30
C ILE A 19 -13.11 -25.57 8.33
N HIS A 20 -14.32 -26.12 8.46
CA HIS A 20 -15.55 -25.33 8.57
C HIS A 20 -15.50 -24.36 9.75
N GLN A 21 -15.07 -24.84 10.92
CA GLN A 21 -14.93 -23.99 12.10
C GLN A 21 -13.89 -22.88 11.88
N LYS A 22 -12.76 -23.19 11.24
CA LYS A 22 -11.73 -22.19 10.94
C LYS A 22 -12.25 -21.14 9.96
N VAL A 23 -12.91 -21.54 8.88
CA VAL A 23 -13.51 -20.62 7.90
C VAL A 23 -14.54 -19.72 8.56
N ALA A 24 -15.44 -20.29 9.38
CA ALA A 24 -16.41 -19.51 10.13
C ALA A 24 -15.74 -18.52 11.09
N SER A 25 -14.66 -18.91 11.76
CA SER A 25 -13.92 -18.02 12.68
C SER A 25 -13.14 -16.90 11.98
N LEU A 26 -12.79 -17.09 10.70
CA LEU A 26 -12.10 -16.07 9.89
C LEU A 26 -13.08 -15.19 9.11
N HIS A 27 -14.38 -15.49 9.15
CA HIS A 27 -15.38 -14.69 8.45
C HIS A 27 -15.55 -13.34 9.16
N GLU A 28 -15.47 -12.27 8.37
CA GLU A 28 -15.65 -10.90 8.86
C GLU A 28 -16.84 -10.24 8.16
N PHE A 29 -17.55 -9.38 8.89
CA PHE A 29 -18.68 -8.64 8.34
C PHE A 29 -18.26 -7.60 7.29
N ASN A 30 -17.14 -6.90 7.54
CA ASN A 30 -16.54 -5.93 6.61
C ASN A 30 -15.06 -6.27 6.36
N PRO A 31 -14.73 -7.24 5.48
CA PRO A 31 -13.35 -7.71 5.28
C PRO A 31 -12.36 -6.62 4.85
N MET A 32 -12.85 -5.56 4.17
CA MET A 32 -12.04 -4.42 3.76
C MET A 32 -11.37 -3.70 4.95
N LEU A 33 -12.01 -3.69 6.12
CA LEU A 33 -11.51 -3.02 7.34
C LEU A 33 -11.05 -4.00 8.43
N GLY A 34 -10.96 -5.28 8.11
CA GLY A 34 -10.74 -6.36 9.07
C GLY A 34 -9.29 -6.68 9.43
N HIS A 35 -9.03 -7.95 9.75
CA HIS A 35 -7.74 -8.49 10.17
C HIS A 35 -6.82 -8.77 8.98
N ARG A 36 -6.27 -7.70 8.41
CA ARG A 36 -5.39 -7.73 7.24
C ARG A 36 -4.25 -6.71 7.36
N GLY A 37 -3.36 -6.69 6.37
CA GLY A 37 -2.22 -5.77 6.31
C GLY A 37 -1.28 -5.92 7.51
N CYS A 38 -0.79 -4.80 8.05
CA CYS A 38 0.10 -4.82 9.22
C CYS A 38 -0.53 -5.52 10.43
N ARG A 39 -1.85 -5.45 10.63
CA ARG A 39 -2.54 -6.07 11.77
C ARG A 39 -2.41 -7.59 11.78
N LEU A 40 -2.43 -8.19 10.59
CA LEU A 40 -2.22 -9.63 10.44
C LEU A 40 -0.78 -9.99 10.80
N CYS A 41 0.19 -9.21 10.33
CA CYS A 41 1.62 -9.42 10.63
C CYS A 41 1.95 -9.15 12.10
N ILE A 42 1.25 -8.26 12.79
CA ILE A 42 1.39 -8.06 14.23
C ILE A 42 0.90 -9.29 15.01
N SER A 43 -0.18 -9.92 14.54
CA SER A 43 -0.74 -11.11 15.21
C SER A 43 0.02 -12.41 14.86
N TYR A 44 0.60 -12.45 13.66
CA TYR A 44 1.31 -13.58 13.07
C TYR A 44 2.63 -13.09 12.43
N PRO A 45 3.63 -12.70 13.26
CA PRO A 45 4.89 -12.12 12.79
C PRO A 45 5.65 -13.02 11.82
N GLU A 46 5.49 -14.34 11.93
CA GLU A 46 6.10 -15.33 11.05
C GLU A 46 5.79 -15.10 9.56
N ILE A 47 4.67 -14.44 9.24
CA ILE A 47 4.29 -14.08 7.87
C ILE A 47 5.26 -13.03 7.32
N LEU A 48 5.51 -11.96 8.09
CA LEU A 48 6.42 -10.90 7.68
C LEU A 48 7.86 -11.40 7.67
N GLU A 49 8.26 -12.22 8.65
CA GLU A 49 9.59 -12.84 8.69
C GLU A 49 9.86 -13.67 7.43
N MET A 50 8.91 -14.51 7.03
CA MET A 50 9.01 -15.31 5.81
C MET A 50 9.12 -14.43 4.56
N GLN A 51 8.29 -13.39 4.45
CA GLN A 51 8.31 -12.49 3.28
C GLN A 51 9.63 -11.71 3.17
N VAL A 52 10.13 -11.15 4.29
CA VAL A 52 11.40 -10.41 4.32
C VAL A 52 12.56 -11.34 3.99
N THR A 53 12.56 -12.56 4.54
CA THR A 53 13.56 -13.59 4.21
C THR A 53 13.59 -13.86 2.72
N ALA A 54 12.43 -14.13 2.12
CA ALA A 54 12.33 -14.41 0.69
C ALA A 54 12.83 -13.24 -0.18
N ILE A 55 12.47 -12.00 0.16
CA ILE A 55 12.92 -10.80 -0.56
C ILE A 55 14.44 -10.67 -0.51
N LEU A 56 15.03 -10.83 0.67
CA LEU A 56 16.46 -10.61 0.87
C LEU A 56 17.31 -11.75 0.33
N GLU A 57 16.88 -13.01 0.45
CA GLU A 57 17.57 -14.13 -0.17
C GLU A 57 17.58 -14.02 -1.71
N ALA A 58 16.46 -13.60 -2.30
CA ALA A 58 16.39 -13.30 -3.73
C ALA A 58 17.34 -12.15 -4.11
N ALA A 59 17.39 -11.09 -3.30
CA ALA A 59 18.30 -9.98 -3.53
C ALA A 59 19.78 -10.40 -3.45
N VAL A 60 20.14 -11.24 -2.47
CA VAL A 60 21.48 -11.84 -2.35
C VAL A 60 21.85 -12.63 -3.60
N ASP A 61 20.95 -13.45 -4.11
CA ASP A 61 21.15 -14.24 -5.31
C ASP A 61 21.34 -13.35 -6.56
N CYS A 62 20.53 -12.29 -6.71
CA CYS A 62 20.76 -11.26 -7.72
C CYS A 62 22.16 -10.64 -7.63
N ILE A 63 22.59 -10.24 -6.43
CA ILE A 63 23.92 -9.65 -6.21
C ILE A 63 25.04 -10.63 -6.59
N ARG A 64 24.92 -11.90 -6.21
CA ARG A 64 25.90 -12.95 -6.58
C ARG A 64 26.01 -13.14 -8.09
N ARG A 65 24.93 -12.90 -8.83
CA ARG A 65 24.89 -12.90 -10.30
C ARG A 65 25.34 -11.58 -10.94
N GLY A 66 25.75 -10.60 -10.14
CA GLY A 66 26.16 -9.27 -10.63
C GLY A 66 25.00 -8.34 -11.00
N VAL A 67 23.77 -8.66 -10.60
CA VAL A 67 22.59 -7.80 -10.81
C VAL A 67 22.49 -6.80 -9.66
N LYS A 68 22.41 -5.51 -10.00
CA LYS A 68 22.17 -4.45 -9.01
C LYS A 68 20.71 -4.47 -8.58
N VAL A 69 20.46 -4.54 -7.28
CA VAL A 69 19.13 -4.56 -6.68
C VAL A 69 19.11 -3.71 -5.41
N LEU A 70 18.00 -3.02 -5.17
CA LEU A 70 17.73 -2.23 -3.97
C LEU A 70 16.27 -2.49 -3.57
N PRO A 71 15.99 -3.47 -2.70
CA PRO A 71 14.62 -3.76 -2.29
C PRO A 71 14.01 -2.61 -1.48
N GLU A 72 12.75 -2.30 -1.77
CA GLU A 72 11.91 -1.39 -0.97
C GLU A 72 10.79 -2.23 -0.35
N ILE A 73 10.80 -2.37 0.98
CA ILE A 73 9.83 -3.18 1.73
C ILE A 73 8.76 -2.24 2.26
N MET A 74 7.50 -2.44 1.85
CA MET A 74 6.41 -1.55 2.21
C MET A 74 5.40 -2.24 3.12
N ILE A 75 5.12 -1.63 4.27
CA ILE A 75 4.11 -2.12 5.23
C ILE A 75 2.73 -1.54 4.88
N PRO A 76 1.70 -2.36 4.62
CA PRO A 76 0.36 -1.89 4.28
C PRO A 76 -0.50 -1.64 5.52
N LEU A 77 -1.53 -0.82 5.34
CA LEU A 77 -2.66 -0.58 6.25
C LEU A 77 -2.28 -0.02 7.63
N VAL A 78 -1.13 0.66 7.70
CA VAL A 78 -0.66 1.34 8.90
C VAL A 78 -1.59 2.50 9.22
N GLY A 79 -2.04 2.58 10.48
CA GLY A 79 -2.78 3.71 11.02
C GLY A 79 -2.09 4.37 12.22
N LEU A 80 -1.22 3.65 12.92
CA LEU A 80 -0.48 4.09 14.10
C LEU A 80 1.03 4.03 13.85
N VAL A 81 1.77 5.00 14.40
CA VAL A 81 3.24 4.98 14.33
C VAL A 81 3.84 3.73 14.98
N SER A 82 3.25 3.23 16.07
CA SER A 82 3.70 2.01 16.75
C SER A 82 3.56 0.77 15.87
N GLU A 83 2.52 0.68 15.03
CA GLU A 83 2.38 -0.43 14.09
C GLU A 83 3.55 -0.46 13.10
N LEU A 84 3.90 0.71 12.52
CA LEU A 84 5.04 0.78 11.60
C LEU A 84 6.37 0.52 12.31
N LYS A 85 6.55 1.06 13.51
CA LYS A 85 7.75 0.85 14.31
C LYS A 85 7.99 -0.64 14.56
N ASP A 86 7.00 -1.34 15.10
CA ASP A 86 7.13 -2.77 15.43
C ASP A 86 7.44 -3.60 14.18
N MET A 87 6.77 -3.30 13.05
CA MET A 87 7.03 -3.98 11.78
C MET A 87 8.42 -3.65 11.23
N ARG A 88 8.90 -2.41 11.33
CA ARG A 88 10.26 -2.03 10.89
C ARG A 88 11.33 -2.75 11.72
N GLU A 89 11.16 -2.82 13.03
CA GLU A 89 12.10 -3.53 13.92
C GLU A 89 12.18 -5.02 13.55
N LEU A 90 11.04 -5.65 13.26
CA LEU A 90 11.00 -7.04 12.79
C LEU A 90 11.73 -7.22 11.44
N VAL A 91 11.49 -6.33 10.47
CA VAL A 91 12.18 -6.35 9.16
C VAL A 91 13.70 -6.23 9.35
N ILE A 92 14.16 -5.32 10.20
CA ILE A 92 15.60 -5.12 10.48
C ILE A 92 16.21 -6.38 11.11
N SER A 93 15.56 -6.95 12.12
CA SER A 93 16.03 -8.17 12.80
C SER A 93 16.23 -9.32 11.81
N VAL A 94 15.23 -9.59 10.97
CA VAL A 94 15.30 -10.65 9.94
C VAL A 94 16.36 -10.34 8.90
N ALA A 95 16.48 -9.08 8.47
CA ALA A 95 17.49 -8.69 7.51
C ALA A 95 18.91 -8.87 8.03
N GLU A 96 19.16 -8.58 9.30
CA GLU A 96 20.45 -8.85 9.95
C GLU A 96 20.77 -10.34 9.97
N GLN A 97 19.78 -11.19 10.29
CA GLN A 97 19.94 -12.64 10.28
C GLN A 97 20.29 -13.16 8.88
N VAL A 98 19.49 -12.82 7.86
CA VAL A 98 19.70 -13.28 6.48
C VAL A 98 21.06 -12.83 5.95
N GLN A 99 21.44 -11.57 6.15
CA GLN A 99 22.72 -11.05 5.68
C GLN A 99 23.92 -11.73 6.38
N LYS A 100 23.78 -12.07 7.67
CA LYS A 100 24.80 -12.81 8.42
C LYS A 100 24.96 -14.24 7.91
N GLU A 101 23.86 -14.95 7.69
CA GLU A 101 23.86 -16.32 7.18
C GLU A 101 24.40 -16.38 5.74
N GLN A 102 23.96 -15.46 4.89
CA GLN A 102 24.36 -15.40 3.49
C GLN A 102 25.74 -14.76 3.27
N LYS A 103 26.30 -14.09 4.28
CA LYS A 103 27.56 -13.32 4.23
C LYS A 103 27.59 -12.30 3.10
N VAL A 104 26.44 -11.70 2.79
CA VAL A 104 26.26 -10.68 1.75
C VAL A 104 25.45 -9.54 2.35
N LYS A 105 25.94 -8.31 2.19
CA LYS A 105 25.17 -7.11 2.56
C LYS A 105 24.22 -6.73 1.42
N VAL A 106 22.97 -6.49 1.77
CA VAL A 106 21.91 -6.02 0.89
C VAL A 106 21.46 -4.67 1.43
N ALA A 107 21.61 -3.60 0.65
CA ALA A 107 20.95 -2.34 0.98
C ALA A 107 19.46 -2.48 0.71
N TYR A 108 18.62 -2.00 1.61
CA TYR A 108 17.16 -1.98 1.47
C TYR A 108 16.58 -0.76 2.20
N THR A 109 15.32 -0.44 1.93
CA THR A 109 14.56 0.57 2.65
C THR A 109 13.24 -0.02 3.17
N VAL A 110 12.71 0.55 4.24
CA VAL A 110 11.41 0.17 4.80
C VAL A 110 10.51 1.39 4.83
N GLY A 111 9.42 1.34 4.08
CA GLY A 111 8.42 2.40 3.99
C GLY A 111 7.02 1.90 4.34
N THR A 112 6.04 2.74 4.11
CA THR A 112 4.65 2.41 4.43
C THR A 112 3.70 2.87 3.34
N MET A 113 2.60 2.14 3.21
CA MET A 113 1.46 2.64 2.46
C MET A 113 0.75 3.71 3.31
N ILE A 114 0.40 4.84 2.68
CA ILE A 114 -0.46 5.87 3.26
C ILE A 114 -1.83 5.71 2.64
N GLU A 115 -2.69 4.93 3.30
CA GLU A 115 -3.99 4.51 2.78
C GLU A 115 -5.13 4.59 3.79
N LEU A 116 -4.84 5.09 5.00
CA LEU A 116 -5.84 5.37 6.03
C LEU A 116 -5.80 6.86 6.37
N PRO A 117 -6.96 7.54 6.57
CA PRO A 117 -7.01 8.95 6.93
C PRO A 117 -6.19 9.26 8.19
N ARG A 118 -6.18 8.34 9.17
CA ARG A 118 -5.37 8.47 10.38
C ARG A 118 -3.88 8.59 10.06
N ALA A 119 -3.37 7.79 9.12
CA ALA A 119 -1.97 7.84 8.70
C ALA A 119 -1.63 9.17 8.03
N CYS A 120 -2.55 9.76 7.26
CA CYS A 120 -2.36 11.09 6.70
C CYS A 120 -2.28 12.17 7.79
N ILE A 121 -3.16 12.08 8.79
CA ILE A 121 -3.24 13.04 9.90
C ILE A 121 -1.99 13.00 10.78
N THR A 122 -1.42 11.81 11.01
CA THR A 122 -0.21 11.62 11.85
C THR A 122 1.03 11.28 11.02
N ALA A 123 1.11 11.75 9.78
CA ALA A 123 2.21 11.41 8.89
C ALA A 123 3.58 11.87 9.41
N ASP A 124 3.64 12.97 10.15
CA ASP A 124 4.85 13.42 10.85
C ASP A 124 5.42 12.35 11.78
N GLU A 125 4.59 11.73 12.62
CA GLU A 125 5.03 10.64 13.50
C GLU A 125 5.46 9.40 12.68
N ILE A 126 4.70 9.06 11.64
CA ILE A 126 4.99 7.90 10.78
C ILE A 126 6.33 8.09 10.04
N ALA A 127 6.68 9.32 9.66
CA ALA A 127 7.91 9.65 8.94
C ALA A 127 9.19 9.33 9.72
N GLU A 128 9.12 9.26 11.06
CA GLU A 128 10.25 8.86 11.90
C GLU A 128 10.72 7.43 11.58
N TYR A 129 9.80 6.55 11.14
CA TYR A 129 10.06 5.13 10.89
C TYR A 129 9.91 4.72 9.43
N ALA A 130 9.40 5.60 8.56
CA ALA A 130 9.26 5.32 7.13
C ALA A 130 10.42 5.92 6.33
N ASP A 131 11.02 5.14 5.43
CA ASP A 131 12.00 5.64 4.45
C ASP A 131 11.33 6.23 3.20
N PHE A 132 10.08 5.83 2.93
CA PHE A 132 9.26 6.34 1.85
C PHE A 132 7.77 6.16 2.15
N TYR A 133 6.94 6.90 1.43
CA TYR A 133 5.49 6.72 1.37
C TYR A 133 5.04 6.28 -0.02
N SER A 134 4.02 5.42 -0.04
CA SER A 134 3.21 5.19 -1.24
C SER A 134 1.75 5.40 -0.88
N PHE A 135 1.07 6.33 -1.54
CA PHE A 135 -0.37 6.48 -1.34
C PHE A 135 -1.12 5.30 -1.97
N GLY A 136 -1.85 4.58 -1.12
CA GLY A 136 -2.85 3.60 -1.53
C GLY A 136 -4.19 4.28 -1.70
N THR A 137 -4.35 5.06 -2.77
CA THR A 137 -5.50 5.96 -2.93
C THR A 137 -6.83 5.23 -3.08
N ASN A 138 -6.84 3.96 -3.49
CA ASN A 138 -8.07 3.17 -3.51
C ASN A 138 -8.64 3.03 -2.08
N ASP A 139 -7.84 2.50 -1.14
CA ASP A 139 -8.26 2.33 0.25
C ASP A 139 -8.43 3.67 0.97
N LEU A 140 -7.62 4.69 0.62
CA LEU A 140 -7.79 6.04 1.14
C LEU A 140 -9.13 6.64 0.70
N THR A 141 -9.52 6.51 -0.57
CA THR A 141 -10.83 6.96 -1.07
C THR A 141 -11.97 6.22 -0.37
N GLN A 142 -11.87 4.88 -0.24
CA GLN A 142 -12.88 4.07 0.46
C GLN A 142 -13.12 4.59 1.87
N THR A 143 -12.06 4.80 2.64
CA THR A 143 -12.15 5.22 4.04
C THR A 143 -12.46 6.70 4.24
N THR A 144 -12.11 7.55 3.27
CA THR A 144 -12.43 9.00 3.32
C THR A 144 -13.90 9.25 3.02
N TYR A 145 -14.44 8.57 2.00
CA TYR A 145 -15.86 8.71 1.64
C TYR A 145 -16.79 7.78 2.44
N GLY A 146 -16.26 6.74 3.07
CA GLY A 146 -17.08 5.67 3.66
C GLY A 146 -17.73 4.77 2.60
N LEU A 147 -17.00 4.46 1.53
CA LEU A 147 -17.47 3.68 0.39
C LEU A 147 -16.77 2.33 0.35
N SER A 148 -17.55 1.26 0.14
CA SER A 148 -17.03 -0.01 -0.36
C SER A 148 -16.96 0.07 -1.87
N ARG A 149 -15.77 -0.10 -2.46
CA ARG A 149 -15.58 -0.08 -3.90
C ARG A 149 -16.46 -1.12 -4.59
N ASP A 150 -16.55 -2.32 -4.02
CA ASP A 150 -17.30 -3.45 -4.57
C ASP A 150 -18.82 -3.22 -4.58
N ASP A 151 -19.32 -2.39 -3.64
CA ASP A 151 -20.76 -2.08 -3.53
C ASP A 151 -21.15 -0.76 -4.20
N SER A 152 -20.19 0.16 -4.34
CA SER A 152 -20.41 1.53 -4.79
C SER A 152 -20.94 1.65 -6.22
N GLY A 153 -20.66 0.67 -7.08
CA GLY A 153 -21.16 0.63 -8.45
C GLY A 153 -22.69 0.60 -8.57
N ARG A 154 -23.41 0.30 -7.48
CA ARG A 154 -24.89 0.32 -7.43
C ARG A 154 -25.49 1.71 -7.38
N PHE A 155 -24.73 2.73 -6.97
CA PHE A 155 -25.26 4.08 -6.79
C PHE A 155 -24.35 5.21 -7.28
N LEU A 156 -23.03 5.00 -7.37
CA LEU A 156 -22.11 6.02 -7.88
C LEU A 156 -22.48 6.56 -9.27
N PRO A 157 -22.95 5.74 -10.24
CA PRO A 157 -23.41 6.27 -11.52
C PRO A 157 -24.52 7.33 -11.38
N HIS A 158 -25.46 7.14 -10.44
CA HIS A 158 -26.51 8.12 -10.18
C HIS A 158 -25.98 9.40 -9.53
N TYR A 159 -24.95 9.30 -8.68
CA TYR A 159 -24.31 10.48 -8.09
C TYR A 159 -23.65 11.35 -9.17
N VAL A 160 -23.03 10.73 -10.17
CA VAL A 160 -22.44 11.44 -11.31
C VAL A 160 -23.53 11.99 -12.23
N GLU A 161 -24.55 11.19 -12.55
CA GLU A 161 -25.69 11.60 -13.40
C GLU A 161 -26.45 12.81 -12.82
N TYR A 162 -26.66 12.83 -11.50
CA TYR A 162 -27.32 13.94 -10.81
C TYR A 162 -26.40 15.12 -10.48
N GLY A 163 -25.12 15.04 -10.86
CA GLY A 163 -24.14 16.10 -10.62
C GLY A 163 -23.75 16.29 -9.14
N LEU A 164 -24.00 15.30 -8.28
CA LEU A 164 -23.53 15.28 -6.90
C LEU A 164 -22.01 15.06 -6.85
N LEU A 165 -21.49 14.27 -7.79
CA LEU A 165 -20.06 14.10 -8.02
C LEU A 165 -19.75 14.47 -9.47
N LYS A 166 -18.61 15.15 -9.68
CA LYS A 166 -18.15 15.50 -11.03
C LYS A 166 -17.74 14.26 -11.82
N GLU A 167 -17.14 13.29 -11.14
CA GLU A 167 -16.67 12.02 -11.69
C GLU A 167 -16.58 10.96 -10.58
N ASP A 168 -16.40 9.70 -10.96
CA ASP A 168 -16.21 8.60 -10.02
C ASP A 168 -14.87 8.77 -9.26
N PRO A 169 -14.88 8.83 -7.91
CA PRO A 169 -13.68 9.08 -7.11
C PRO A 169 -12.70 7.89 -7.07
N PHE A 170 -13.06 6.74 -7.64
CA PHE A 170 -12.15 5.61 -7.86
C PHE A 170 -11.47 5.63 -9.23
N ILE A 171 -11.90 6.52 -10.13
CA ILE A 171 -11.28 6.71 -11.46
C ILE A 171 -10.29 7.87 -11.41
N SER A 172 -10.73 9.02 -10.90
CA SER A 172 -9.93 10.24 -10.75
C SER A 172 -9.96 10.68 -9.29
N ILE A 173 -8.81 11.13 -8.78
CA ILE A 173 -8.67 11.56 -7.38
C ILE A 173 -9.64 12.71 -7.09
N ASP A 174 -10.44 12.54 -6.04
CA ASP A 174 -11.13 13.64 -5.38
C ASP A 174 -10.09 14.59 -4.75
N GLN A 175 -9.85 15.73 -5.39
CA GLN A 175 -8.84 16.68 -4.93
C GLN A 175 -9.29 17.50 -3.72
N GLU A 176 -10.60 17.59 -3.46
CA GLU A 176 -11.19 18.44 -2.41
C GLU A 176 -11.28 17.70 -1.06
N GLY A 177 -11.39 16.37 -1.05
CA GLY A 177 -11.34 15.54 0.16
C GLY A 177 -10.09 14.68 0.25
N VAL A 178 -9.99 13.63 -0.57
CA VAL A 178 -8.85 12.68 -0.57
C VAL A 178 -7.53 13.42 -0.84
N GLY A 179 -7.54 14.37 -1.77
CA GLY A 179 -6.39 15.20 -2.12
C GLY A 179 -5.89 16.06 -0.97
N GLU A 180 -6.77 16.57 -0.11
CA GLU A 180 -6.36 17.34 1.08
C GLU A 180 -5.65 16.45 2.11
N LEU A 181 -6.10 15.21 2.28
CA LEU A 181 -5.37 14.22 3.09
C LEU A 181 -3.99 13.91 2.50
N MET A 182 -3.88 13.77 1.18
CA MET A 182 -2.59 13.56 0.50
C MET A 182 -1.65 14.75 0.70
N LYS A 183 -2.12 15.98 0.49
CA LYS A 183 -1.34 17.22 0.73
C LYS A 183 -0.85 17.31 2.17
N MET A 184 -1.73 17.01 3.13
CA MET A 184 -1.39 17.00 4.55
C MET A 184 -0.28 15.99 4.85
N ALA A 185 -0.39 14.77 4.34
CA ALA A 185 0.58 13.72 4.54
C ALA A 185 1.94 14.05 3.89
N VAL A 186 1.96 14.61 2.68
CA VAL A 186 3.18 15.08 2.02
C VAL A 186 3.88 16.13 2.88
N LYS A 187 3.14 17.17 3.28
CA LYS A 187 3.68 18.28 4.08
C LYS A 187 4.23 17.80 5.42
N LYS A 188 3.46 16.98 6.15
CA LYS A 188 3.85 16.45 7.45
C LYS A 188 5.05 15.50 7.35
N GLY A 189 5.03 14.57 6.39
CA GLY A 189 6.14 13.66 6.17
C GLY A 189 7.44 14.38 5.85
N ARG A 190 7.38 15.37 4.94
CA ARG A 190 8.54 16.20 4.57
C ARG A 190 8.99 17.21 5.63
N SER A 191 8.13 17.52 6.60
CA SER A 191 8.54 18.34 7.75
C SER A 191 9.51 17.61 8.69
N VAL A 192 9.46 16.27 8.71
CA VAL A 192 10.35 15.41 9.49
C VAL A 192 11.53 14.94 8.65
N LYS A 193 11.30 14.58 7.37
CA LYS A 193 12.34 14.12 6.44
C LYS A 193 12.20 14.85 5.11
N ALA A 194 12.99 15.90 4.91
CA ALA A 194 12.85 16.80 3.76
C ALA A 194 12.96 16.09 2.39
N ASP A 195 13.76 15.03 2.32
CA ASP A 195 13.99 14.17 1.16
C ASP A 195 13.13 12.89 1.18
N MET A 196 12.05 12.86 1.97
CA MET A 196 11.10 11.74 1.98
C MET A 196 10.61 11.48 0.56
N LYS A 197 10.91 10.28 0.05
CA LYS A 197 10.39 9.76 -1.21
C LYS A 197 8.90 9.47 -1.03
N ILE A 198 8.06 10.09 -1.83
CA ILE A 198 6.61 9.93 -1.76
C ILE A 198 6.09 9.65 -3.16
N GLY A 199 5.36 8.56 -3.32
CA GLY A 199 4.64 8.29 -4.56
C GLY A 199 3.22 7.83 -4.32
N ILE A 200 2.59 7.41 -5.41
CA ILE A 200 1.24 6.86 -5.44
C ILE A 200 1.24 5.55 -6.21
N CYS A 201 0.43 4.59 -5.77
CA CYS A 201 0.18 3.35 -6.49
C CYS A 201 -1.31 3.14 -6.73
N GLY A 202 -1.64 2.42 -7.80
CA GLY A 202 -3.01 2.01 -8.10
C GLY A 202 -3.56 2.67 -9.35
N GLU A 203 -4.88 2.79 -9.43
CA GLU A 203 -5.56 3.18 -10.67
C GLU A 203 -5.40 4.66 -10.98
N HIS A 204 -5.42 5.50 -9.95
CA HIS A 204 -5.19 6.93 -10.05
C HIS A 204 -3.79 7.27 -10.59
N GLY A 205 -2.78 6.43 -10.33
CA GLY A 205 -1.42 6.64 -10.82
C GLY A 205 -1.27 6.59 -12.34
N GLY A 206 -2.30 6.17 -13.07
CA GLY A 206 -2.34 6.18 -14.53
C GLY A 206 -3.46 7.03 -15.12
N GLU A 207 -4.15 7.84 -14.32
CA GLU A 207 -5.21 8.75 -14.76
C GLU A 207 -4.64 10.18 -14.90
N PRO A 208 -4.74 10.83 -16.08
CA PRO A 208 -4.04 12.09 -16.36
C PRO A 208 -4.29 13.21 -15.34
N LYS A 209 -5.53 13.48 -14.92
CA LYS A 209 -5.81 14.56 -13.96
C LYS A 209 -5.21 14.28 -12.59
N SER A 210 -5.26 13.02 -12.16
CA SER A 210 -4.70 12.53 -10.91
C SER A 210 -3.18 12.60 -10.94
N VAL A 211 -2.54 12.28 -12.06
CA VAL A 211 -1.09 12.41 -12.26
C VAL A 211 -0.66 13.87 -12.19
N VAL A 212 -1.40 14.78 -12.83
CA VAL A 212 -1.14 16.23 -12.74
C VAL A 212 -1.28 16.71 -11.30
N PHE A 213 -2.35 16.30 -10.61
CA PHE A 213 -2.52 16.62 -9.19
C PHE A 213 -1.37 16.09 -8.32
N CYS A 214 -0.90 14.85 -8.55
CA CYS A 214 0.23 14.29 -7.85
C CYS A 214 1.51 15.11 -8.06
N HIS A 215 1.74 15.59 -9.28
CA HIS A 215 2.82 16.51 -9.61
C HIS A 215 2.68 17.83 -8.83
N ASP A 216 1.49 18.44 -8.84
CA ASP A 216 1.23 19.73 -8.17
C ASP A 216 1.45 19.69 -6.65
N ILE A 217 1.17 18.56 -6.00
CA ILE A 217 1.42 18.37 -4.56
C ILE A 217 2.85 17.86 -4.28
N GLY A 218 3.66 17.68 -5.32
CA GLY A 218 5.08 17.38 -5.24
C GLY A 218 5.42 15.92 -4.99
N LEU A 219 4.64 14.94 -5.45
CA LEU A 219 5.06 13.53 -5.40
C LEU A 219 6.29 13.30 -6.28
N ASP A 220 7.14 12.34 -5.87
CA ASP A 220 8.36 11.96 -6.58
C ASP A 220 8.08 10.98 -7.73
N TYR A 221 7.00 10.19 -7.64
CA TYR A 221 6.63 9.24 -8.69
C TYR A 221 5.14 8.87 -8.67
N VAL A 222 4.67 8.37 -9.81
CA VAL A 222 3.39 7.67 -9.96
C VAL A 222 3.65 6.23 -10.42
N SER A 223 2.89 5.28 -9.89
CA SER A 223 2.98 3.86 -10.23
C SER A 223 1.62 3.34 -10.69
N CYS A 224 1.60 2.73 -11.89
CA CYS A 224 0.38 2.25 -12.54
C CYS A 224 0.61 0.94 -13.30
N SER A 225 -0.46 0.34 -13.81
CA SER A 225 -0.38 -0.88 -14.60
C SER A 225 0.47 -0.67 -15.87
N PRO A 226 1.14 -1.72 -16.39
CA PRO A 226 2.11 -1.57 -17.49
C PRO A 226 1.57 -0.83 -18.71
N PHE A 227 0.31 -1.09 -19.11
CA PHE A 227 -0.32 -0.45 -20.25
C PHE A 227 -0.65 1.04 -20.05
N ARG A 228 -0.74 1.50 -18.80
CA ARG A 228 -0.99 2.92 -18.46
C ARG A 228 0.29 3.72 -18.30
N VAL A 229 1.47 3.08 -18.28
CA VAL A 229 2.77 3.77 -18.18
C VAL A 229 2.96 4.86 -19.24
N PRO A 230 2.65 4.65 -20.54
CA PRO A 230 2.77 5.71 -21.54
C PRO A 230 1.87 6.92 -21.24
N ILE A 231 0.65 6.67 -20.76
CA ILE A 231 -0.32 7.71 -20.40
C ILE A 231 0.20 8.52 -19.21
N ALA A 232 0.66 7.85 -18.15
CA ALA A 232 1.22 8.50 -16.97
C ALA A 232 2.44 9.36 -17.31
N ARG A 233 3.34 8.86 -18.17
CA ARG A 233 4.51 9.62 -18.64
C ARG A 233 4.10 10.86 -19.43
N PHE A 234 3.11 10.74 -20.31
CA PHE A 234 2.62 11.87 -21.10
C PHE A 234 1.96 12.93 -20.21
N ALA A 235 1.09 12.52 -19.30
CA ALA A 235 0.44 13.41 -18.34
C ALA A 235 1.45 14.13 -17.43
N ALA A 236 2.44 13.41 -16.88
CA ALA A 236 3.49 14.01 -16.06
C ALA A 236 4.33 15.04 -16.84
N ALA A 237 4.63 14.78 -18.13
CA ALA A 237 5.31 15.75 -18.98
C ALA A 237 4.45 17.00 -19.24
N GLN A 238 3.14 16.83 -19.45
CA GLN A 238 2.22 17.96 -19.61
C GLN A 238 2.11 18.80 -18.34
N ALA A 239 2.06 18.17 -17.16
CA ALA A 239 2.05 18.85 -15.87
C ALA A 239 3.30 19.73 -15.72
N ALA A 240 4.50 19.14 -15.89
CA ALA A 240 5.77 19.86 -15.79
C ALA A 240 5.95 20.98 -16.83
N LEU A 241 5.31 20.88 -18.01
CA LEU A 241 5.34 21.94 -19.02
C LEU A 241 4.37 23.09 -18.71
N SER A 242 3.30 22.84 -17.97
CA SER A 242 2.26 23.84 -17.66
C SER A 242 2.67 24.78 -16.52
N GLU A 243 3.72 24.44 -15.77
CA GLU A 243 4.32 25.28 -14.72
C GLU A 243 5.28 26.36 -15.25
N ARG A 244 5.63 26.31 -16.54
CA ARG A 244 6.53 27.26 -17.20
C ARG A 244 5.77 28.42 -17.83
#